data_AF-A0A3S9Y769-F1
#
_entry.id   AF-A0A3S9Y769-F1
#
_cell.length_a   1.000
_cell.length_b   1.000
_cell.length_c   1.000
_cell.angle_alpha   90.00
_cell.angle_beta   90.00
_cell.angle_gamma   90.00
#
_symmetry.space_group_name_H-M   'P 1'
#
loop_
_entity.id
_entity.type
_entity.pdbx_description
1 polymer ?
#
loop_
_entity_poly.entity_id
_entity_poly.type
_entity_poly.pdbx_seq_one_letter_code
_entity_poly.pdbx_strand_id
1 'polypeptide(L)' 'MTDSITEQRLVGGPRPDLDLTQAEWQSSPQGVGGVQIAFVEGYIAMRNRRSPEIPAVIFTPAEWRAFVLDAREGEFDLT' A
#
# COMPACT_ATOMS: atom_id res chain seq x y z
N MET A 1 1.31 -39.75 -0.16
CA MET A 1 -0.02 -39.36 -0.65
C MET A 1 -0.67 -38.64 0.52
N THR A 2 -0.60 -37.31 0.66
CA THR A 2 -0.79 -36.27 -0.34
C THR A 2 -0.04 -35.01 0.12
N ASP A 3 1.07 -34.69 -0.56
CA ASP A 3 1.49 -33.31 -0.77
C ASP A 3 0.44 -32.68 -1.68
N SER A 4 -0.23 -31.62 -1.25
CA SER A 4 -0.86 -30.59 -2.09
C SER A 4 -1.82 -29.75 -1.25
N ILE A 5 -1.65 -28.43 -1.29
CA ILE A 5 -2.67 -27.35 -1.20
C ILE A 5 -2.32 -26.18 -0.25
N THR A 6 -1.34 -26.28 0.63
CA THR A 6 -0.85 -25.05 1.32
C THR A 6 0.20 -24.26 0.49
N GLU A 7 0.24 -24.50 -0.82
CA GLU A 7 0.99 -23.72 -1.81
C GLU A 7 0.08 -22.88 -2.71
N GLN A 8 -1.14 -22.57 -2.25
CA GLN A 8 -1.94 -21.52 -2.88
C GLN A 8 -1.53 -20.15 -2.34
N ARG A 9 -0.33 -19.73 -2.77
CA ARG A 9 0.01 -18.37 -3.21
C ARG A 9 -0.87 -17.26 -2.63
N LEU A 10 -0.64 -16.90 -1.37
CA LEU A 10 -0.84 -15.52 -0.95
C LEU A 10 0.09 -14.68 -1.83
N VAL A 11 -0.49 -13.86 -2.69
CA VAL A 11 0.25 -12.83 -3.41
C VAL A 11 0.81 -11.89 -2.33
N GLY A 12 2.13 -11.88 -2.15
CA GLY A 12 2.83 -11.16 -1.09
C GLY A 12 3.21 -12.08 0.07
N GLY A 13 4.51 -12.30 0.28
CA GLY A 13 5.04 -13.00 1.46
C GLY A 13 4.70 -12.28 2.77
N PRO A 14 5.27 -12.70 3.93
CA PRO A 14 5.06 -11.98 5.17
C PRO A 14 5.46 -10.51 4.96
N ARG A 15 4.49 -9.60 5.16
CA ARG A 15 4.77 -8.15 5.05
C ARG A 15 5.82 -7.80 6.11
N PRO A 16 6.88 -7.06 5.75
CA PRO A 16 7.88 -6.64 6.72
C PRO A 16 7.26 -5.75 7.79
N ASP A 17 7.79 -5.86 9.01
CA ASP A 17 7.55 -4.88 10.06
C ASP A 17 8.41 -3.65 9.75
N LEU A 18 7.78 -2.60 9.20
CA LEU A 18 8.46 -1.38 8.77
C LEU A 18 8.39 -0.32 9.86
N ASP A 19 9.53 0.26 10.23
CA ASP A 19 9.57 1.44 11.09
C ASP A 19 9.11 2.69 10.31
N LEU A 20 7.88 3.13 10.59
CA LEU A 20 7.29 4.32 9.99
C LEU A 20 7.50 5.60 10.82
N THR A 21 8.20 5.52 11.95
CA THR A 21 8.34 6.67 12.88
C THR A 21 9.10 7.83 12.25
N GLN A 22 10.05 7.55 11.36
CA GLN A 22 10.84 8.53 10.61
C GLN A 22 10.41 8.66 9.14
N ALA A 23 9.25 8.12 8.76
CA ALA A 23 8.80 8.14 7.38
C ALA A 23 8.51 9.58 6.89
N GLU A 24 9.05 9.94 5.73
CA GLU A 24 8.77 11.21 5.07
C GLU A 24 7.45 11.15 4.30
N TRP A 25 6.38 11.63 4.94
CA TRP A 25 5.03 11.60 4.37
C TRP A 25 4.80 12.71 3.34
N GLN A 26 4.47 12.31 2.13
CA GLN A 26 4.18 13.17 0.99
C GLN A 26 2.67 13.24 0.74
N SER A 27 2.15 14.45 0.57
CA SER A 27 0.75 14.69 0.16
C SER A 27 0.71 15.08 -1.32
N SER A 28 -0.47 15.04 -1.94
CA SER A 28 -0.61 15.58 -3.29
C SER A 28 -0.22 17.08 -3.32
N PRO A 29 0.42 17.58 -4.39
CA PRO A 29 0.83 18.99 -4.48
C PRO A 29 -0.36 19.95 -4.42
N GLN A 30 -1.52 19.50 -4.89
CA GLN A 30 -2.75 20.28 -4.89
C GLN A 30 -3.46 20.28 -3.52
N GLY A 31 -2.97 19.47 -2.56
CA GLY A 31 -3.60 19.31 -1.25
C GLY A 31 -4.95 18.60 -1.29
N VAL A 32 -5.34 18.08 -2.45
CA VAL A 32 -6.60 17.37 -2.70
C VAL A 32 -6.41 15.88 -2.39
N GLY A 33 -7.42 15.26 -1.78
CA GLY A 33 -7.37 13.87 -1.36
C GLY A 33 -6.61 13.74 -0.04
N GLY A 34 -7.30 13.28 1.00
CA GLY A 34 -6.73 13.11 2.35
C GLY A 34 -5.74 11.96 2.44
N VAL A 35 -4.95 11.68 1.41
CA VAL A 35 -4.01 10.55 1.33
C VAL A 35 -2.58 11.08 1.44
N GLN A 36 -1.75 10.35 2.17
CA GLN A 36 -0.30 10.53 2.19
C GLN A 36 0.40 9.23 1.83
N ILE A 37 1.55 9.35 1.16
CA ILE A 37 2.44 8.23 0.88
C ILE A 37 3.85 8.48 1.44
N ALA A 38 4.57 7.42 1.78
CA ALA A 38 5.99 7.49 2.14
C ALA A 38 6.74 6.31 1.51
N PHE A 39 8.01 6.53 1.18
CA PHE A 39 8.91 5.48 0.72
C PHE A 39 9.81 5.06 1.87
N VAL A 40 9.71 3.81 2.30
CA VAL A 40 10.42 3.29 3.48
C VAL A 40 10.98 1.92 3.15
N GLU A 41 12.30 1.75 3.26
CA GLU A 41 13.00 0.47 3.04
C GLU A 41 12.64 -0.25 1.72
N GLY A 42 12.33 0.51 0.66
CA GLY A 42 11.95 -0.04 -0.65
C GLY A 42 10.47 -0.38 -0.81
N TYR A 43 9.64 -0.10 0.21
CA TYR A 43 8.19 -0.23 0.20
C TYR A 43 7.51 1.13 0.08
N ILE A 44 6.23 1.10 -0.28
CA ILE A 44 5.37 2.26 -0.32
C ILE A 44 4.33 2.11 0.78
N ALA A 45 4.32 3.04 1.74
CA ALA A 45 3.30 3.13 2.78
C ALA A 45 2.26 4.17 2.37
N MET A 46 0.97 3.86 2.50
CA MET A 46 -0.15 4.77 2.23
C MET A 46 -1.03 4.90 3.46
N ARG A 47 -1.40 6.12 3.84
CA ARG A 47 -2.31 6.38 4.97
C ARG A 47 -3.28 7.53 4.71
N ASN A 48 -4.31 7.61 5.55
CA ASN A 48 -5.19 8.76 5.61
C ASN A 48 -4.55 9.89 6.43
N ARG A 49 -4.37 11.06 5.83
CA ARG A 49 -3.84 12.28 6.45
C ARG A 49 -4.66 12.73 7.67
N ARG A 50 -5.98 12.50 7.65
CA ARG A 50 -6.90 12.93 8.71
C ARG A 50 -6.96 11.96 9.89
N SER A 51 -6.40 10.75 9.72
CA SER A 51 -6.40 9.70 10.72
C SER A 51 -5.05 8.96 10.70
N PRO A 52 -3.93 9.66 10.97
CA PRO A 52 -2.58 9.09 10.91
C PRO A 52 -2.31 8.00 11.95
N GLU A 53 -3.16 7.89 12.97
CA GLU A 53 -3.16 6.83 13.99
C GLU A 53 -3.65 5.48 13.43
N ILE A 54 -4.41 5.49 12.34
CA ILE A 54 -4.82 4.26 11.67
C ILE A 54 -3.60 3.71 10.92
N PRO A 55 -3.25 2.42 11.12
CA PRO A 55 -2.10 1.81 10.47
C PRO A 55 -2.07 2.03 8.96
N ALA A 56 -0.89 2.33 8.43
CA ALA A 56 -0.68 2.49 7.00
C ALA A 56 -0.82 1.16 6.26
N VAL A 57 -1.29 1.22 5.02
CA VAL A 57 -1.25 0.08 4.10
C VAL A 57 0.11 0.06 3.43
N ILE A 58 0.77 -1.09 3.45
CA ILE A 58 2.11 -1.29 2.89
C ILE A 58 2.01 -2.04 1.57
N PHE A 59 2.68 -1.51 0.55
CA PHE A 59 2.79 -2.08 -0.78
C PHE A 59 4.24 -2.40 -1.11
N THR A 60 4.47 -3.56 -1.73
CA THR A 60 5.65 -3.76 -2.56
C THR A 60 5.61 -2.85 -3.79
N PRO A 61 6.75 -2.61 -4.47
CA PRO A 61 6.77 -1.85 -5.72
C PRO A 61 5.84 -2.40 -6.81
N ALA A 62 5.67 -3.72 -6.87
CA ALA A 62 4.80 -4.39 -7.84
C ALA A 62 3.32 -4.16 -7.52
N GLU A 63 2.92 -4.33 -6.25
CA GLU A 63 1.54 -4.07 -5.80
C GLU A 63 1.18 -2.60 -5.94
N TRP A 64 2.09 -1.69 -5.61
CA TRP A 64 1.85 -0.25 -5.79
C TRP A 64 1.60 0.10 -7.26
N ARG A 65 2.39 -0.47 -8.18
CA ARG A 65 2.19 -0.27 -9.61
C ARG A 65 0.82 -0.79 -10.06
N ALA A 66 0.43 -1.99 -9.62
CA ALA A 66 -0.88 -2.57 -9.94
C ALA A 66 -2.00 -1.66 -9.41
N PHE A 67 -1.96 -1.32 -8.12
CA PHE A 67 -2.94 -0.42 -7.48
C PHE A 67 -3.12 0.90 -8.22
N VAL A 68 -2.02 1.54 -8.65
CA VAL A 68 -2.10 2.82 -9.38
C VAL A 68 -2.68 2.64 -10.79
N LEU A 69 -2.41 1.51 -11.46
CA LEU A 69 -2.99 1.23 -12.77
C LEU A 69 -4.50 1.00 -12.65
N ASP A 70 -4.92 0.11 -11.74
CA ASP A 70 -6.33 -0.19 -11.50
C ASP A 70 -7.10 1.09 -11.09
N ALA A 71 -6.51 1.92 -10.22
CA ALA A 71 -7.11 3.19 -9.82
C ALA A 71 -7.25 4.18 -10.99
N ARG A 72 -6.34 4.17 -11.97
CA ARG A 72 -6.44 5.01 -13.17
C ARG A 72 -7.47 4.48 -14.16
N GLU A 73 -7.71 3.17 -14.16
CA GLU A 73 -8.74 2.53 -14.97
C GLU A 73 -10.14 2.70 -14.38
N GLY A 74 -10.26 3.34 -13.20
CA GLY A 74 -11.54 3.62 -12.56
C GLY A 74 -12.09 2.44 -11.76
N GLU A 75 -11.29 1.42 -11.48
CA GLU A 75 -11.71 0.21 -10.74
C GLU A 75 -12.28 0.53 -9.35
N PHE A 76 -11.87 1.67 -8.77
CA PHE A 76 -12.31 2.12 -7.44
C PHE A 76 -13.31 3.29 -7.48
N ASP A 77 -13.79 3.69 -8.66
CA ASP A 77 -14.83 4.70 -8.75
C ASP A 77 -16.13 4.12 -8.19
N LEU A 78 -16.74 4.83 -7.25
CA LEU A 78 -18.02 4.44 -6.67
C LEU A 78 -19.10 4.66 -7.73
N THR A 79 -19.57 3.57 -8.35
CA THR A 79 -20.74 3.56 -9.24
C THR A 79 -22.00 4.01 -8.54
#